data_AF-D5X5R3-F1
#
_entry.id   AF-D5X5R3-F1
#
_cell.length_a   1.000
_cell.length_b   1.000
_cell.length_c   1.000
_cell.angle_alpha   90.00
_cell.angle_beta   90.00
_cell.angle_gamma   90.00
#
_symmetry.space_group_name_H-M   'P 1'
#
loop_
_entity.id
_entity.type
_entity.pdbx_description
1 polymer ?
#
loop_
_entity_poly.entity_id
_entity_poly.type
_entity_poly.pdbx_seq_one_letter_code
_entity_poly.pdbx_strand_id
1 'polypeptide(L)'
;MLSGLSPSGAAPQVLLMALALGAVGLVQFFRLQRRRRVMEDMPTARIRSAAQGYVELIGRALPPDAPLFSPITRTPCCWYRYKIEKRDDDNKNSWSVEEQGKSTTQFWLDDDTGRCIVDPEGAEVRARSRNTWKGAAAQLIPGTSEVLMTGDNDHRYTEHLILPGQTLYALGWFASLSPLQASAHEEVRERIAAWKADPQQRRSFDANADGELSMAEFEQLRQRAAAAVEAERRERAAQPQTHVLKKPKDRRLFLLTTEPHDALSGKLCWQAWAWLAAGVLGLAYGGAGLLMRV
;
A
#
# COMPACT_ATOMS: atom_id res chain seq x y z
N MET A 1 32.03 -2.30 42.45
CA MET A 1 30.62 -1.85 42.32
C MET A 1 29.80 -2.71 41.33
N LEU A 2 30.07 -4.03 41.21
CA LEU A 2 29.28 -4.96 40.36
C LEU A 2 28.62 -6.09 41.17
N SER A 3 28.74 -6.08 42.51
CA SER A 3 28.22 -7.12 43.40
C SER A 3 26.69 -7.10 43.59
N GLY A 4 25.98 -6.10 43.05
CA GLY A 4 24.51 -6.00 43.15
C GLY A 4 23.72 -6.68 42.02
N LEU A 5 24.40 -7.33 41.07
CA LEU A 5 23.80 -7.97 39.89
C LEU A 5 23.94 -9.50 39.90
N SER A 6 24.27 -10.12 41.03
CA SER A 6 24.33 -11.58 41.07
C SER A 6 22.91 -12.16 41.07
N PRO A 7 22.58 -13.12 40.19
CA PRO A 7 21.24 -13.71 40.09
C PRO A 7 20.81 -14.40 41.39
N SER A 8 21.76 -14.85 42.22
CA SER A 8 21.53 -15.46 43.53
C SER A 8 20.98 -14.48 44.58
N GLY A 9 21.32 -13.19 44.50
CA GLY A 9 20.90 -12.17 45.47
C GLY A 9 19.70 -11.32 45.03
N ALA A 10 19.25 -11.48 43.78
CA ALA A 10 18.20 -10.65 43.20
C ALA A 10 16.81 -10.97 43.80
N ALA A 11 15.98 -9.95 44.05
CA ALA A 11 14.61 -10.13 44.52
C ALA A 11 13.76 -10.94 43.51
N PRO A 12 12.75 -11.71 43.94
CA PRO A 12 11.94 -12.55 43.03
C PRO A 12 11.22 -11.71 41.96
N GLN A 13 10.83 -10.48 42.28
CA GLN A 13 10.26 -9.53 41.32
C GLN A 13 11.23 -9.19 40.18
N VAL A 14 12.52 -9.07 40.46
CA VAL A 14 13.57 -8.78 39.46
C VAL A 14 13.77 -9.98 38.54
N LEU A 15 13.73 -11.21 39.08
CA LEU A 15 13.82 -12.44 38.28
C LEU A 15 12.60 -12.61 37.36
N LEU A 16 11.39 -12.35 37.87
CA LEU A 16 10.16 -12.37 37.06
C LEU A 16 10.17 -11.29 35.98
N MET A 17 10.64 -10.08 36.29
CA MET A 17 10.78 -9.01 35.30
C MET A 17 11.81 -9.37 34.21
N ALA A 18 12.92 -10.01 34.58
CA ALA A 18 13.92 -10.51 33.62
C ALA A 18 13.34 -11.60 32.70
N LEU A 19 12.56 -12.54 33.23
CA LEU A 19 11.84 -13.55 32.43
C LEU A 19 10.82 -12.91 31.49
N ALA A 20 10.04 -11.93 31.97
CA ALA A 20 9.06 -11.22 31.17
C ALA A 20 9.71 -10.43 30.01
N LEU A 21 10.79 -9.70 30.30
CA LEU A 21 11.60 -9.03 29.27
C LEU A 21 12.21 -10.03 28.28
N GLY A 22 12.65 -11.18 28.78
CA GLY A 22 13.14 -12.30 27.99
C GLY A 22 12.10 -12.80 26.97
N ALA A 23 10.88 -13.06 27.45
CA ALA A 23 9.75 -13.49 26.62
C ALA A 23 9.35 -12.42 25.59
N VAL A 24 9.29 -11.15 25.99
CA VAL A 24 9.02 -10.02 25.08
C VAL A 24 10.10 -9.95 23.99
N GLY A 25 11.37 -10.13 24.35
CA GLY A 25 12.48 -10.14 23.40
C GLY A 25 12.35 -11.24 22.35
N LEU A 26 12.01 -12.47 22.77
CA LEU A 26 11.75 -13.58 21.84
C LEU A 26 10.56 -13.31 20.91
N VAL A 27 9.45 -12.79 21.44
CA VAL A 27 8.28 -12.43 20.62
C VAL A 27 8.64 -11.36 19.58
N GLN A 28 9.41 -10.34 19.97
CA GLN A 28 9.87 -9.31 19.04
C GLN A 28 10.83 -9.87 17.98
N PHE A 29 11.73 -10.77 18.37
CA PHE A 29 12.61 -11.47 17.44
C PHE A 29 11.81 -12.22 16.37
N PHE A 30 10.83 -13.04 16.74
CA PHE A 30 10.02 -13.78 15.77
C PHE A 30 9.19 -12.87 14.87
N ARG A 31 8.68 -11.75 15.41
CA ARG A 31 7.95 -10.74 14.61
C ARG A 31 8.84 -10.08 13.56
N LEU A 32 10.03 -9.64 13.98
CA LEU A 32 11.02 -9.02 13.09
C LEU A 32 11.53 -10.03 12.05
N GLN A 33 11.82 -11.25 12.46
CA GLN A 33 12.30 -12.30 11.54
C GLN A 33 11.25 -12.69 10.50
N ARG A 34 9.97 -12.77 10.90
CA ARG A 34 8.87 -13.00 9.94
C ARG A 34 8.76 -11.85 8.95
N ARG A 35 8.88 -10.61 9.42
CA ARG A 35 8.87 -9.41 8.56
C ARG A 35 10.05 -9.43 7.59
N ARG A 36 11.25 -9.81 8.05
CA ARG A 36 12.45 -9.94 7.23
C ARG A 36 12.29 -10.99 6.14
N ARG A 37 11.85 -12.21 6.48
CA ARG A 37 11.64 -13.28 5.48
C ARG A 37 10.68 -12.85 4.38
N VAL A 38 9.62 -12.13 4.71
CA VAL A 38 8.67 -11.63 3.70
C VAL A 38 9.31 -10.62 2.74
N MET A 39 10.33 -9.87 3.17
CA MET A 39 11.07 -8.91 2.31
C MET A 39 12.29 -9.54 1.62
N GLU A 40 13.00 -10.45 2.29
CA GLU A 40 14.25 -11.06 1.79
C GLU A 40 13.99 -12.26 0.87
N ASP A 41 12.95 -13.05 1.13
CA ASP A 41 12.66 -14.28 0.37
C ASP A 41 11.78 -14.01 -0.86
N MET A 42 11.35 -12.77 -1.07
CA MET A 42 10.40 -12.41 -2.11
C MET A 42 11.12 -11.82 -3.32
N PRO A 43 11.11 -12.48 -4.50
CA PRO A 43 11.75 -11.92 -5.67
C PRO A 43 10.98 -10.70 -6.18
N THR A 44 11.70 -9.65 -6.54
CA THR A 44 11.13 -8.48 -7.22
C THR A 44 10.53 -8.91 -8.56
N ALA A 45 9.24 -8.69 -8.74
CA ALA A 45 8.53 -8.96 -9.98
C ALA A 45 8.57 -7.76 -10.93
N ARG A 46 8.42 -8.02 -12.24
CA ARG A 46 8.22 -6.99 -13.26
C ARG A 46 6.73 -6.78 -13.48
N ILE A 47 6.27 -5.52 -13.56
CA ILE A 47 4.84 -5.18 -13.71
C ILE A 47 4.22 -5.91 -14.90
N ARG A 48 4.93 -5.97 -16.04
CA ARG A 48 4.42 -6.62 -17.27
C ARG A 48 4.09 -8.11 -17.12
N SER A 49 4.71 -8.79 -16.16
CA SER A 49 4.66 -10.25 -16.00
C SER A 49 4.42 -10.67 -14.56
N ALA A 50 4.03 -9.74 -13.68
CA ALA A 50 3.75 -10.02 -12.29
C ALA A 50 2.50 -10.90 -12.20
N ALA A 51 2.60 -11.97 -11.42
CA ALA A 51 1.45 -12.83 -11.16
C ALA A 51 0.42 -12.10 -10.30
N GLN A 52 -0.86 -12.48 -10.47
CA GLN A 52 -1.93 -12.04 -9.58
C GLN A 52 -1.63 -12.53 -8.16
N GLY A 53 -1.67 -11.64 -7.18
CA GLY A 53 -1.43 -11.99 -5.79
C GLY A 53 -0.46 -11.08 -5.07
N TYR A 54 0.15 -11.60 -4.00
CA TYR A 54 1.12 -10.85 -3.22
C TYR A 54 2.43 -10.74 -4.00
N VAL A 55 2.88 -9.54 -4.32
CA VAL A 55 4.10 -9.26 -5.11
C VAL A 55 4.97 -8.16 -4.49
N GLU A 56 6.24 -8.16 -4.84
CA GLU A 56 7.18 -7.07 -4.62
C GLU A 56 7.45 -6.38 -5.97
N LEU A 57 7.34 -5.06 -6.01
CA LEU A 57 7.61 -4.22 -7.18
C LEU A 57 8.60 -3.12 -6.81
N ILE A 58 9.51 -2.80 -7.73
CA ILE A 58 10.43 -1.67 -7.62
C ILE A 58 10.34 -0.87 -8.90
N GLY A 59 10.07 0.43 -8.78
CA GLY A 59 9.93 1.32 -9.92
C GLY A 59 10.01 2.79 -9.51
N ARG A 60 9.74 3.70 -10.44
CA ARG A 60 9.63 5.13 -10.21
C ARG A 60 8.19 5.49 -9.84
N ALA A 61 8.02 6.23 -8.75
CA ALA A 61 6.75 6.86 -8.44
C ALA A 61 6.46 7.96 -9.45
N LEU A 62 5.30 7.91 -10.08
CA LEU A 62 4.80 8.88 -11.03
C LEU A 62 3.58 9.60 -10.41
N PRO A 63 3.34 10.87 -10.77
CA PRO A 63 2.28 11.65 -10.16
C PRO A 63 0.89 11.07 -10.48
N PRO A 64 -0.12 11.28 -9.63
CA PRO A 64 -1.52 10.98 -9.95
C PRO A 64 -2.01 11.77 -11.17
N ASP A 65 -3.10 11.30 -11.80
CA ASP A 65 -3.70 11.96 -12.97
C ASP A 65 -4.16 13.38 -12.67
N ALA A 66 -4.76 13.58 -11.49
CA ALA A 66 -5.04 14.89 -10.93
C ALA A 66 -3.87 15.32 -10.02
N PRO A 67 -3.22 16.47 -10.26
CA PRO A 67 -2.06 16.89 -9.47
C PRO A 67 -2.35 16.94 -7.96
N LEU A 68 -1.50 16.28 -7.19
CA LEU A 68 -1.55 16.27 -5.73
C LEU A 68 -0.46 17.16 -5.15
N PHE A 69 -0.82 18.01 -4.21
CA PHE A 69 0.09 18.92 -3.51
C PHE A 69 0.04 18.63 -2.01
N SER A 70 1.18 18.73 -1.34
CA SER A 70 1.22 18.62 0.12
C SER A 70 0.42 19.76 0.78
N PRO A 71 -0.26 19.51 1.92
CA PRO A 71 -1.11 20.54 2.53
C PRO A 71 -0.36 21.75 3.07
N ILE A 72 0.88 21.58 3.53
CA ILE A 72 1.61 22.65 4.21
C ILE A 72 2.59 23.33 3.25
N THR A 73 3.51 22.58 2.62
CA THR A 73 4.50 23.18 1.71
C THR A 73 4.02 23.38 0.28
N ARG A 74 2.84 22.85 -0.08
CA ARG A 74 2.30 22.87 -1.46
C ARG A 74 3.26 22.26 -2.49
N THR A 75 4.05 21.28 -2.04
CA THR A 75 4.99 20.57 -2.89
C THR A 75 4.23 19.55 -3.75
N PRO A 76 4.41 19.55 -5.09
CA PRO A 76 3.88 18.49 -5.95
C PRO A 76 4.41 17.12 -5.51
N CYS A 77 3.51 16.17 -5.24
CA CYS A 77 3.88 14.87 -4.70
C CYS A 77 2.98 13.75 -5.24
N CYS A 78 3.45 12.50 -5.14
CA CYS A 78 2.65 11.31 -5.39
C CYS A 78 1.83 10.92 -4.16
N TRP A 79 2.36 11.21 -2.97
CA TRP A 79 1.73 10.92 -1.69
C TRP A 79 2.29 11.85 -0.60
N TYR A 80 1.48 12.19 0.39
CA TYR A 80 1.91 12.93 1.57
C TYR A 80 1.36 12.35 2.88
N ARG A 81 2.07 12.61 3.97
CA ARG A 81 1.57 12.57 5.35
C ARG A 81 2.11 13.77 6.10
N TYR A 82 1.24 14.48 6.80
CA TYR A 82 1.62 15.64 7.59
C TYR A 82 1.16 15.51 9.04
N LYS A 83 1.83 16.26 9.91
CA LYS A 83 1.47 16.45 11.31
C LYS A 83 1.83 17.86 11.72
N ILE A 84 0.88 18.53 12.37
CA ILE A 84 0.99 19.85 12.98
C ILE A 84 0.88 19.65 14.49
N GLU A 85 1.89 20.12 15.21
CA GLU A 85 1.96 20.00 16.65
C GLU A 85 2.15 21.38 17.27
N LYS A 86 1.50 21.65 18.39
CA LYS A 86 1.69 22.86 19.18
C LYS A 86 2.33 22.53 20.51
N ARG A 87 3.23 23.40 20.97
CA ARG A 87 3.87 23.28 22.27
C ARG A 87 2.87 23.63 23.35
N ASP A 88 2.88 22.85 24.42
CA ASP A 88 2.04 23.12 25.59
C ASP A 88 2.54 24.37 26.33
N ASP A 89 1.59 25.19 26.80
CA ASP A 89 1.90 26.44 27.51
C ASP A 89 2.45 26.14 28.91
N ASP A 90 1.87 25.14 29.59
CA ASP A 90 2.24 24.75 30.96
C ASP A 90 3.51 23.89 31.02
N ASN A 91 3.75 23.09 29.99
CA ASN A 91 4.92 22.20 29.92
C ASN A 91 5.65 22.35 28.58
N LYS A 92 6.70 23.17 28.58
CA LYS A 92 7.52 23.47 27.39
C LYS A 92 8.20 22.24 26.74
N ASN A 93 8.21 21.08 27.39
CA ASN A 93 8.71 19.83 26.80
C ASN A 93 7.60 18.96 26.16
N SER A 94 6.34 19.32 26.34
CA SER A 94 5.18 18.60 25.78
C SER A 94 4.74 19.21 24.46
N TRP A 95 4.38 18.35 23.51
CA TRP A 95 3.83 18.71 22.21
C TRP A 95 2.50 18.00 22.02
N SER A 96 1.43 18.74 21.71
CA SER A 96 0.12 18.20 21.39
C SER A 96 -0.08 18.19 19.87
N VAL A 97 -0.74 17.16 19.34
CA VAL A 97 -1.08 17.09 17.91
C VAL A 97 -2.36 17.89 17.70
N GLU A 98 -2.30 18.96 16.94
CA GLU A 98 -3.48 19.76 16.56
C GLU A 98 -4.15 19.16 15.33
N GLU A 99 -3.35 18.83 14.31
CA GLU A 99 -3.85 18.32 13.03
C GLU A 99 -2.88 17.29 12.45
N GLN A 100 -3.41 16.24 11.83
CA GLN A 100 -2.62 15.28 11.08
C GLN A 100 -3.46 14.64 9.99
N GLY A 101 -2.81 14.27 8.89
CA GLY A 101 -3.49 13.64 7.76
C GLY A 101 -2.51 12.93 6.83
N LYS A 102 -3.07 12.13 5.92
CA LYS A 102 -2.34 11.47 4.85
C LYS A 102 -3.20 11.39 3.60
N SER A 103 -2.58 11.40 2.43
CA SER A 103 -3.29 11.24 1.16
C SER A 103 -3.72 9.79 0.95
N THR A 104 -4.92 9.62 0.39
CA THR A 104 -5.47 8.34 -0.11
C THR A 104 -5.52 8.29 -1.64
N THR A 105 -5.04 9.34 -2.32
CA THR A 105 -5.02 9.45 -3.77
C THR A 105 -4.15 8.35 -4.39
N GLN A 106 -4.71 7.68 -5.40
CA GLN A 106 -4.00 6.69 -6.20
C GLN A 106 -2.98 7.38 -7.10
N PHE A 107 -1.79 6.79 -7.24
CA PHE A 107 -0.72 7.31 -8.08
C PHE A 107 -0.06 6.18 -8.87
N TRP A 108 0.84 6.51 -9.78
CA TRP A 108 1.42 5.53 -10.70
C TRP A 108 2.79 5.03 -10.22
N LEU A 109 3.09 3.77 -10.49
CA LEU A 109 4.41 3.16 -10.38
C LEU A 109 4.83 2.65 -11.76
N ASP A 110 6.04 2.99 -12.18
CA ASP A 110 6.61 2.57 -13.47
C ASP A 110 7.95 1.85 -13.24
N ASP A 111 8.04 0.58 -13.64
CA ASP A 111 9.24 -0.25 -13.49
C ASP A 111 10.05 -0.40 -14.80
N ASP A 112 9.82 0.51 -15.75
CA ASP A 112 10.31 0.49 -17.14
C ASP A 112 9.68 -0.61 -18.02
N THR A 113 9.00 -1.60 -17.43
CA THR A 113 8.32 -2.69 -18.18
C THR A 113 6.82 -2.49 -18.33
N GLY A 114 6.22 -1.72 -17.42
CA GLY A 114 4.81 -1.40 -17.42
C GLY A 114 4.47 -0.41 -16.30
N ARG A 115 3.20 0.01 -16.27
CA ARG A 115 2.68 0.90 -15.24
C ARG A 115 1.65 0.20 -14.38
N CYS A 116 1.68 0.49 -13.09
CA CYS A 116 0.75 -0.03 -12.10
C CYS A 116 0.21 1.13 -11.26
N ILE A 117 -1.10 1.15 -11.02
CA ILE A 117 -1.73 2.07 -10.08
C ILE A 117 -1.43 1.57 -8.66
N VAL A 118 -0.86 2.42 -7.84
CA VAL A 118 -0.67 2.16 -6.41
C VAL A 118 -1.80 2.84 -5.64
N ASP A 119 -2.57 2.02 -4.93
CA ASP A 119 -3.52 2.48 -3.94
C ASP A 119 -2.85 2.52 -2.55
N PRO A 120 -2.55 3.72 -2.00
CA PRO A 120 -1.85 3.83 -0.73
C PRO A 120 -2.72 3.52 0.48
N GLU A 121 -4.02 3.25 0.30
CA GLU A 121 -4.93 3.03 1.41
C GLU A 121 -4.51 1.81 2.25
N GLY A 122 -4.35 2.06 3.56
CA GLY A 122 -3.93 1.04 4.52
C GLY A 122 -2.48 0.55 4.38
N ALA A 123 -1.66 1.22 3.57
CA ALA A 123 -0.22 0.97 3.50
C ALA A 123 0.52 1.52 4.74
N GLU A 124 1.55 0.80 5.17
CA GLU A 124 2.65 1.39 5.93
C GLU A 124 3.53 2.15 4.93
N VAL A 125 3.60 3.48 5.04
CA VAL A 125 4.38 4.31 4.11
C VAL A 125 5.60 4.89 4.81
N ARG A 126 6.79 4.61 4.26
CA ARG A 126 8.08 5.13 4.74
C ARG A 126 8.72 6.00 3.66
N ALA A 127 8.50 7.29 3.77
CA ALA A 127 9.03 8.25 2.82
C ALA A 127 10.40 8.79 3.31
N ARG A 128 11.42 8.71 2.45
CA ARG A 128 12.74 9.29 2.68
C ARG A 128 12.69 10.82 2.79
N SER A 129 11.87 11.46 1.96
CA SER A 129 11.70 12.91 1.99
C SER A 129 10.87 13.27 3.22
N ARG A 130 11.54 13.75 4.26
CA ARG A 130 10.94 14.24 5.49
C ARG A 130 11.42 15.66 5.75
N ASN A 131 10.48 16.57 5.97
CA ASN A 131 10.78 17.93 6.40
C ASN A 131 10.14 18.19 7.77
N THR A 132 10.88 18.83 8.68
CA THR A 132 10.38 19.25 9.99
C THR A 132 10.90 20.63 10.29
N TRP A 133 10.00 21.56 10.59
CA TRP A 133 10.36 22.94 10.93
C TRP A 133 9.41 23.51 11.99
N LYS A 134 9.77 24.68 12.53
CA LYS A 134 8.99 25.44 13.51
C LYS A 134 8.78 26.87 12.99
N GLY A 135 7.80 27.58 13.53
CA GLY A 135 7.47 28.95 13.12
C GLY A 135 6.20 29.01 12.28
N ALA A 136 5.85 30.19 11.77
CA ALA A 136 4.67 30.35 10.92
C ALA A 136 4.79 29.52 9.62
N ALA A 137 3.68 28.89 9.22
CA ALA A 137 3.56 28.16 7.96
C ALA A 137 2.41 28.72 7.13
N ALA A 138 2.60 28.70 5.81
CA ALA A 138 1.56 29.00 4.85
C ALA A 138 0.45 27.92 4.95
N GLN A 139 -0.77 28.33 5.27
CA GLN A 139 -1.95 27.47 5.20
C GLN A 139 -2.98 28.09 4.25
N LEU A 140 -3.56 27.25 3.39
CA LEU A 140 -4.68 27.65 2.54
C LEU A 140 -5.96 27.68 3.35
N ILE A 141 -6.74 28.75 3.17
CA ILE A 141 -8.07 28.82 3.76
C ILE A 141 -9.00 27.92 2.93
N PRO A 142 -9.63 26.88 3.52
CA PRO A 142 -10.50 25.96 2.80
C PRO A 142 -11.56 26.70 1.98
N GLY A 143 -11.68 26.37 0.69
CA GLY A 143 -12.64 27.01 -0.23
C GLY A 143 -12.17 28.30 -0.90
N THR A 144 -10.93 28.74 -0.66
CA THR A 144 -10.34 29.92 -1.32
C THR A 144 -8.97 29.60 -1.92
N SER A 145 -8.43 30.53 -2.72
CA SER A 145 -7.03 30.49 -3.19
C SER A 145 -6.08 31.31 -2.31
N GLU A 146 -6.56 31.81 -1.17
CA GLU A 146 -5.79 32.67 -0.28
C GLU A 146 -4.91 31.85 0.66
N VAL A 147 -3.70 32.35 0.91
CA VAL A 147 -2.72 31.74 1.79
C VAL A 147 -2.52 32.66 3.00
N LEU A 148 -2.80 32.14 4.20
CA LEU A 148 -2.53 32.84 5.46
C LEU A 148 -1.29 32.23 6.12
N MET A 149 -0.44 33.07 6.69
CA MET A 149 0.61 32.61 7.58
C MET A 149 -0.02 32.33 8.95
N THR A 150 -0.07 31.06 9.33
CA THR A 150 -0.61 30.61 10.60
C THR A 150 0.47 29.91 11.42
N GLY A 151 0.33 29.98 12.74
CA GLY A 151 1.31 29.44 13.67
C GLY A 151 2.43 30.41 14.04
N ASP A 152 3.22 30.01 15.02
CA ASP A 152 4.32 30.76 15.63
C ASP A 152 5.48 29.80 15.98
N ASN A 153 6.44 30.25 16.78
CA ASN A 153 7.58 29.43 17.20
C ASN A 153 7.21 28.23 18.09
N ASP A 154 5.98 28.19 18.62
CA ASP A 154 5.43 27.08 19.39
C ASP A 154 4.69 26.07 18.51
N HIS A 155 4.60 26.30 17.19
CA HIS A 155 4.11 25.30 16.23
C HIS A 155 5.28 24.55 15.57
N ARG A 156 5.10 23.24 15.43
CA ARG A 156 6.02 22.34 14.74
C ARG A 156 5.27 21.59 13.64
N TYR A 157 5.79 21.68 12.43
CA TYR A 157 5.23 21.03 11.24
C TYR A 157 6.15 19.89 10.85
N THR A 158 5.56 18.76 10.48
CA THR A 158 6.28 17.62 9.92
C THR A 158 5.56 17.12 8.69
N GLU A 159 6.27 17.03 7.56
CA GLU A 159 5.77 16.44 6.32
C GLU A 159 6.65 15.27 5.88
N HIS A 160 6.00 14.22 5.37
CA HIS A 160 6.62 13.10 4.68
C HIS A 160 6.03 13.02 3.28
N LEU A 161 6.87 13.00 2.26
CA LEU A 161 6.46 13.09 0.86
C LEU A 161 7.07 11.96 0.03
N ILE A 162 6.29 11.36 -0.85
CA ILE A 162 6.81 10.61 -2.00
C ILE A 162 6.83 11.58 -3.16
N LEU A 163 8.02 11.94 -3.64
CA LEU A 163 8.16 12.88 -4.75
C LEU A 163 8.11 12.14 -6.09
N PRO A 164 7.61 12.79 -7.16
CA PRO A 164 7.64 12.23 -8.50
C PRO A 164 9.07 11.89 -8.92
N GLY A 165 9.24 10.76 -9.61
CA GLY A 165 10.53 10.25 -10.08
C GLY A 165 11.34 9.50 -9.03
N GLN A 166 10.95 9.49 -7.76
CA GLN A 166 11.66 8.72 -6.73
C GLN A 166 11.49 7.22 -6.93
N THR A 167 12.55 6.46 -6.68
CA THR A 167 12.46 5.00 -6.60
C THR A 167 11.57 4.63 -5.41
N LEU A 168 10.53 3.86 -5.72
CA LEU A 168 9.55 3.35 -4.77
C LEU A 168 9.63 1.82 -4.78
N TYR A 169 9.90 1.27 -3.61
CA TYR A 169 9.69 -0.14 -3.30
C TYR A 169 8.26 -0.31 -2.80
N ALA A 170 7.52 -1.20 -3.43
CA ALA A 170 6.12 -1.43 -3.16
C ALA A 170 5.84 -2.93 -3.00
N LEU A 171 5.34 -3.30 -1.81
CA LEU A 171 5.04 -4.68 -1.44
C LEU A 171 3.56 -4.76 -1.10
N GLY A 172 2.78 -5.56 -1.83
CA GLY A 172 1.33 -5.59 -1.68
C GLY A 172 0.62 -6.61 -2.58
N TRP A 173 -0.71 -6.49 -2.67
CA TRP A 173 -1.53 -7.34 -3.52
C TRP A 173 -1.69 -6.71 -4.90
N PHE A 174 -1.14 -7.37 -5.91
CA PHE A 174 -1.25 -7.02 -7.30
C PHE A 174 -2.45 -7.71 -7.94
N ALA A 175 -3.29 -6.88 -8.55
CA ALA A 175 -4.44 -7.31 -9.32
C ALA A 175 -4.41 -6.65 -10.69
N SER A 176 -4.55 -7.45 -11.75
CA SER A 176 -4.77 -6.91 -13.11
C SER A 176 -6.25 -6.94 -13.41
N LEU A 177 -6.81 -5.80 -13.79
CA LEU A 177 -8.17 -5.68 -14.27
C LEU A 177 -8.19 -6.11 -15.74
N SER A 178 -8.85 -7.24 -16.01
CA SER A 178 -9.11 -7.67 -17.38
C SER A 178 -10.26 -6.83 -17.96
N PRO A 179 -10.09 -6.24 -19.16
CA PRO A 179 -11.19 -5.57 -19.85
C PRO A 179 -12.28 -6.56 -20.37
N LEU A 180 -12.06 -7.88 -20.22
CA LEU A 180 -12.94 -8.96 -20.68
C LEU A 180 -13.55 -9.74 -19.50
N GLN A 181 -14.16 -9.05 -18.53
CA GLN A 181 -14.71 -9.72 -17.33
C GLN A 181 -15.90 -10.65 -17.63
N ALA A 182 -16.70 -10.37 -18.67
CA ALA A 182 -17.85 -11.19 -19.03
C ALA A 182 -17.48 -12.34 -20.00
N SER A 183 -18.22 -13.46 -19.91
CA SER A 183 -18.02 -14.60 -20.79
C SER A 183 -18.51 -14.28 -22.22
N ALA A 184 -17.82 -14.82 -23.24
CA ALA A 184 -18.20 -14.58 -24.64
C ALA A 184 -19.66 -14.97 -24.92
N HIS A 185 -20.13 -16.07 -24.32
CA HIS A 185 -21.50 -16.55 -24.48
C HIS A 185 -22.55 -15.63 -23.84
N GLU A 186 -22.20 -14.91 -22.78
CA GLU A 186 -23.08 -13.96 -22.11
C GLU A 186 -23.20 -12.66 -22.90
N GLU A 187 -22.08 -12.12 -23.37
CA GLU A 187 -22.04 -10.95 -24.25
C GLU A 187 -22.81 -11.21 -25.57
N VAL A 188 -22.66 -12.40 -26.16
CA VAL A 188 -23.44 -12.78 -27.37
C VAL A 188 -24.94 -12.87 -27.08
N ARG A 189 -25.34 -13.41 -25.93
CA ARG A 189 -26.77 -13.50 -25.55
C ARG A 189 -27.37 -12.11 -25.34
N GLU A 190 -26.67 -11.23 -24.65
CA GLU A 190 -27.10 -9.85 -24.44
C GLU A 190 -27.18 -9.08 -25.75
N ARG A 191 -26.21 -9.27 -26.66
CA ARG A 191 -26.22 -8.68 -28.00
C ARG A 191 -27.44 -9.13 -28.83
N ILE A 192 -27.74 -10.43 -28.81
CA ILE A 192 -28.91 -10.98 -29.49
C ILE A 192 -30.19 -10.40 -28.88
N ALA A 193 -30.28 -10.26 -27.56
CA ALA A 193 -31.43 -9.65 -26.90
C ALA A 193 -31.61 -8.18 -27.29
N ALA A 194 -30.52 -7.40 -27.37
CA ALA A 194 -30.56 -6.00 -27.80
C ALA A 194 -30.99 -5.84 -29.26
N TRP A 195 -30.43 -6.63 -30.18
CA TRP A 195 -30.81 -6.60 -31.60
C TRP A 195 -32.24 -7.08 -31.84
N LYS A 196 -32.71 -8.03 -31.03
CA LYS A 196 -34.12 -8.43 -30.99
C LYS A 196 -35.03 -7.40 -30.33
N ALA A 197 -34.52 -6.42 -29.58
CA ALA A 197 -35.35 -5.37 -28.99
C ALA A 197 -35.54 -4.21 -29.98
N ASP A 198 -34.55 -3.93 -30.82
CA ASP A 198 -34.56 -2.86 -31.81
C ASP A 198 -35.39 -3.24 -33.07
N PRO A 199 -36.49 -2.51 -33.39
CA PRO A 199 -37.31 -2.77 -34.57
C PRO A 199 -36.57 -2.58 -35.91
N GLN A 200 -35.59 -1.67 -35.97
CA GLN A 200 -34.82 -1.43 -37.20
C GLN A 200 -33.84 -2.56 -37.47
N GLN A 201 -33.17 -3.06 -36.42
CA GLN A 201 -32.26 -4.20 -36.53
C GLN A 201 -33.03 -5.47 -36.90
N ARG A 202 -34.17 -5.74 -36.26
CA ARG A 202 -35.02 -6.90 -36.61
C ARG A 202 -35.37 -6.95 -38.10
N ARG A 203 -35.78 -5.83 -38.68
CA ARG A 203 -36.10 -5.72 -40.13
C ARG A 203 -34.90 -5.94 -41.05
N SER A 204 -33.68 -5.73 -40.56
CA SER A 204 -32.46 -5.97 -41.37
C SER A 204 -32.07 -7.45 -41.47
N PHE A 205 -32.65 -8.30 -40.61
CA PHE A 205 -32.45 -9.74 -40.59
C PHE A 205 -33.66 -10.54 -41.09
N ASP A 206 -34.82 -9.89 -41.21
CA ASP A 206 -36.07 -10.41 -41.78
C ASP A 206 -36.04 -10.22 -43.31
N ALA A 207 -35.51 -11.21 -44.03
CA ALA A 207 -35.26 -11.14 -45.47
C ALA A 207 -36.51 -11.46 -46.30
N ASN A 208 -37.46 -12.21 -45.74
CA ASN A 208 -38.73 -12.55 -46.37
C ASN A 208 -39.87 -11.60 -45.99
N ALA A 209 -39.63 -10.64 -45.08
CA ALA A 209 -40.55 -9.60 -44.62
C ALA A 209 -41.86 -10.16 -44.02
N ASP A 210 -41.81 -11.36 -43.45
CA ASP A 210 -42.98 -12.02 -42.86
C ASP A 210 -43.23 -11.61 -41.39
N GLY A 211 -42.29 -10.86 -40.80
CA GLY A 211 -42.38 -10.35 -39.44
C GLY A 211 -41.90 -11.33 -38.35
N GLU A 212 -41.49 -12.56 -38.72
CA GLU A 212 -40.97 -13.58 -37.81
C GLU A 212 -39.59 -14.10 -38.26
N LEU A 213 -38.59 -14.06 -37.37
CA LEU A 213 -37.26 -14.58 -37.71
C LEU A 213 -37.29 -16.11 -37.85
N SER A 214 -37.13 -16.60 -39.07
CA SER A 214 -36.98 -18.03 -39.36
C SER A 214 -35.71 -18.61 -38.73
N MET A 215 -35.60 -19.95 -38.65
CA MET A 215 -34.43 -20.62 -38.08
C MET A 215 -33.12 -20.22 -38.78
N ALA A 216 -33.15 -20.04 -40.11
CA ALA A 216 -31.98 -19.65 -40.90
C ALA A 216 -31.57 -18.19 -40.64
N GLU A 217 -32.53 -17.27 -40.55
CA GLU A 217 -32.27 -15.86 -40.22
C GLU A 217 -31.80 -15.69 -38.78
N PHE A 218 -32.32 -16.52 -37.87
CA PHE A 218 -31.87 -16.58 -36.50
C PHE A 218 -30.42 -17.08 -36.38
N GLU A 219 -30.05 -18.07 -37.18
CA GLU A 219 -28.68 -18.57 -37.23
C GLU A 219 -27.72 -17.49 -37.78
N GLN A 220 -28.13 -16.75 -38.81
CA GLN A 220 -27.39 -15.60 -39.32
C GLN A 220 -27.24 -14.48 -38.27
N LEU A 221 -28.32 -14.16 -37.54
CA LEU A 221 -28.30 -13.21 -36.42
C LEU A 221 -27.28 -13.63 -35.35
N ARG A 222 -27.29 -14.91 -34.96
CA ARG A 222 -26.37 -15.46 -33.97
C ARG A 222 -24.92 -15.43 -34.44
N GLN A 223 -24.66 -15.77 -35.70
CA GLN A 223 -23.31 -15.73 -36.29
C GLN A 223 -22.77 -14.29 -36.37
N ARG A 224 -23.60 -13.31 -36.80
CA ARG A 224 -23.20 -11.90 -36.79
C ARG A 224 -22.98 -11.36 -35.38
N ALA A 225 -23.81 -11.76 -34.42
CA ALA A 225 -23.65 -11.36 -33.02
C ALA A 225 -22.34 -11.91 -32.44
N ALA A 226 -22.00 -13.17 -32.73
CA ALA A 226 -20.73 -13.77 -32.35
C ALA A 226 -19.54 -13.05 -32.97
N ALA A 227 -19.57 -12.78 -34.29
CA ALA A 227 -18.50 -12.08 -34.99
C ALA A 227 -18.29 -10.64 -34.49
N ALA A 228 -19.37 -9.91 -34.20
CA ALA A 228 -19.31 -8.55 -33.65
C ALA A 228 -18.71 -8.54 -32.23
N VAL A 229 -19.15 -9.46 -31.37
CA VAL A 229 -18.59 -9.62 -30.02
C VAL A 229 -17.11 -10.00 -30.08
N GLU A 230 -16.70 -10.89 -30.97
CA GLU A 230 -15.29 -11.25 -31.16
C GLU A 230 -14.43 -10.08 -31.67
N ALA A 231 -14.96 -9.22 -32.54
CA ALA A 231 -14.28 -8.02 -32.99
C ALA A 231 -14.08 -7.02 -31.84
N GLU A 232 -15.14 -6.71 -31.08
CA GLU A 232 -15.07 -5.83 -29.91
C GLU A 232 -14.15 -6.40 -28.82
N ARG A 233 -14.18 -7.72 -28.60
CA ARG A 233 -13.28 -8.38 -27.65
C ARG A 233 -11.82 -8.30 -28.10
N ARG A 234 -11.53 -8.39 -29.40
CA ARG A 234 -10.17 -8.18 -29.94
C ARG A 234 -9.70 -6.74 -29.71
N GLU A 235 -10.55 -5.76 -29.94
CA GLU A 235 -10.24 -4.35 -29.68
C GLU A 235 -10.00 -4.09 -28.18
N ARG A 236 -10.84 -4.62 -27.29
CA ARG A 236 -10.66 -4.52 -25.83
C ARG A 236 -9.45 -5.30 -25.33
N ALA A 237 -9.16 -6.47 -25.92
CA ALA A 237 -7.95 -7.24 -25.62
C ALA A 237 -6.67 -6.52 -26.06
N ALA A 238 -6.75 -5.68 -27.09
CA ALA A 238 -5.66 -4.84 -27.54
C ALA A 238 -5.41 -3.63 -26.62
N GLN A 239 -6.37 -3.28 -25.74
CA GLN A 239 -6.14 -2.26 -24.72
C GLN A 239 -5.20 -2.78 -23.63
N PRO A 240 -4.24 -1.96 -23.17
CA PRO A 240 -3.32 -2.36 -22.13
C PRO A 240 -4.08 -2.69 -20.84
N GLN A 241 -3.73 -3.81 -20.21
CA GLN A 241 -4.31 -4.21 -18.94
C GLN A 241 -3.97 -3.18 -17.85
N THR A 242 -4.96 -2.77 -17.08
CA THR A 242 -4.73 -1.88 -15.93
C THR A 242 -4.31 -2.72 -14.73
N HIS A 243 -3.09 -2.53 -14.27
CA HIS A 243 -2.56 -3.19 -13.08
C HIS A 243 -2.76 -2.30 -11.85
N VAL A 244 -3.18 -2.89 -10.73
CA VAL A 244 -3.40 -2.18 -9.46
C VAL A 244 -2.71 -2.92 -8.32
N LEU A 245 -1.91 -2.21 -7.53
CA LEU A 245 -1.32 -2.67 -6.29
C LEU A 245 -2.09 -2.07 -5.12
N LYS A 246 -2.65 -2.92 -4.27
CA LYS A 246 -3.48 -2.52 -3.12
C LYS A 246 -3.19 -3.36 -1.89
N LYS A 247 -3.84 -2.99 -0.78
CA LYS A 247 -3.79 -3.75 0.46
C LYS A 247 -4.28 -5.19 0.26
N PRO A 248 -3.49 -6.21 0.66
CA PRO A 248 -3.96 -7.59 0.68
C PRO A 248 -5.19 -7.76 1.60
N LYS A 249 -6.10 -8.67 1.24
CA LYS A 249 -7.23 -9.04 2.12
C LYS A 249 -6.76 -9.74 3.40
N ASP A 250 -5.59 -10.35 3.35
CA ASP A 250 -4.95 -11.02 4.49
C ASP A 250 -4.23 -10.04 5.42
N ARG A 251 -3.79 -10.52 6.60
CA ARG A 251 -2.94 -9.76 7.55
C ARG A 251 -1.48 -9.61 7.12
N ARG A 252 -1.18 -9.74 5.83
CA ARG A 252 0.19 -9.58 5.30
C ARG A 252 0.57 -8.09 5.27
N LEU A 253 1.87 -7.83 5.25
CA LEU A 253 2.39 -6.46 5.24
C LEU A 253 2.02 -5.77 3.93
N PHE A 254 1.56 -4.54 4.00
CA PHE A 254 1.44 -3.67 2.83
C PHE A 254 2.37 -2.48 3.05
N LEU A 255 3.47 -2.41 2.29
CA LEU A 255 4.56 -1.47 2.53
C LEU A 255 4.87 -0.68 1.26
N LEU A 256 4.94 0.63 1.39
CA LEU A 256 5.46 1.55 0.37
C LEU A 256 6.66 2.28 0.97
N THR A 257 7.85 2.18 0.38
CA THR A 257 9.03 2.87 0.90
C THR A 257 9.90 3.46 -0.20
N THR A 258 10.35 4.70 0.01
CA THR A 258 11.38 5.36 -0.81
C THR A 258 12.75 5.34 -0.15
N GLU A 259 12.87 4.69 1.01
CA GLU A 259 14.17 4.35 1.60
C GLU A 259 14.85 3.24 0.79
N PRO A 260 16.19 3.29 0.61
CA PRO A 260 16.91 2.24 -0.12
C PRO A 260 16.75 0.89 0.58
N HIS A 261 16.34 -0.11 -0.20
CA HIS A 261 16.01 -1.47 0.27
C HIS A 261 17.15 -2.11 1.09
N ASP A 262 18.40 -1.97 0.62
CA ASP A 262 19.59 -2.56 1.25
C ASP A 262 19.84 -2.03 2.68
N ALA A 263 19.48 -0.78 2.94
CA ALA A 263 19.64 -0.17 4.26
C ALA A 263 18.56 -0.65 5.26
N LEU A 264 17.41 -1.13 4.75
CA LEU A 264 16.30 -1.58 5.59
C LEU A 264 16.54 -3.00 6.10
N SER A 265 17.01 -3.90 5.24
CA SER A 265 17.32 -5.30 5.58
C SER A 265 18.40 -5.41 6.67
N GLY A 266 19.48 -4.62 6.54
CA GLY A 266 20.57 -4.58 7.53
C GLY A 266 20.12 -4.12 8.92
N LYS A 267 19.30 -3.06 9.01
CA LYS A 267 18.75 -2.56 10.27
C LYS A 267 17.81 -3.56 10.93
N LEU A 268 16.91 -4.16 10.14
CA LEU A 268 15.99 -5.21 10.62
C LEU A 268 16.76 -6.43 11.12
N CYS A 269 17.86 -6.79 10.45
CA CYS A 269 18.74 -7.90 10.86
C CYS A 269 19.35 -7.66 12.23
N TRP A 270 20.03 -6.51 12.39
CA TRP A 270 20.66 -6.17 13.66
C TRP A 270 19.66 -6.05 14.80
N GLN A 271 18.50 -5.43 14.56
CA GLN A 271 17.43 -5.32 15.55
C GLN A 271 16.88 -6.69 15.98
N ALA A 272 16.68 -7.63 15.04
CA ALA A 272 16.26 -8.97 15.36
C ALA A 272 17.28 -9.67 16.27
N TRP A 273 18.57 -9.65 15.90
CA TRP A 273 19.63 -10.25 16.70
C TRP A 273 19.81 -9.59 18.07
N ALA A 274 19.64 -8.27 18.17
CA ALA A 274 19.67 -7.55 19.44
C ALA A 274 18.52 -8.00 20.37
N TRP A 275 17.30 -8.15 19.84
CA TRP A 275 16.16 -8.67 20.61
C TRP A 275 16.33 -10.12 21.02
N LEU A 276 16.93 -10.95 20.17
CA LEU A 276 17.27 -12.34 20.51
C LEU A 276 18.32 -12.39 21.64
N ALA A 277 19.38 -11.59 21.54
CA ALA A 277 20.42 -11.52 22.58
C ALA A 277 19.83 -11.05 23.92
N ALA A 278 19.03 -9.98 23.91
CA ALA A 278 18.33 -9.50 25.11
C ALA A 278 17.36 -10.55 25.67
N GLY A 279 16.63 -11.24 24.78
CA GLY A 279 15.71 -12.32 25.12
C GLY A 279 16.39 -13.48 25.86
N VAL A 280 17.48 -13.99 25.28
CA VAL A 280 18.28 -15.09 25.83
C VAL A 280 18.94 -14.68 27.15
N LEU A 281 19.51 -13.48 27.25
CA LEU A 281 20.12 -12.98 28.48
C LEU A 281 19.10 -12.83 29.61
N GLY A 282 17.90 -12.29 29.32
CA GLY A 282 16.83 -12.15 30.30
C GLY A 282 16.32 -13.49 30.82
N LEU A 283 16.12 -14.46 29.92
CA LEU A 283 15.71 -15.82 30.30
C LEU A 283 16.79 -16.57 31.08
N ALA A 284 18.05 -16.47 30.67
CA ALA A 284 19.16 -17.10 31.36
C ALA A 284 19.35 -16.53 32.77
N TYR A 285 19.29 -15.20 32.92
CA TYR A 285 19.42 -14.53 34.22
C TYR A 285 18.25 -14.89 35.17
N GLY A 286 17.01 -14.79 34.67
CA GLY A 286 15.83 -15.12 35.45
C GLY A 286 15.76 -16.61 35.84
N GLY A 287 16.08 -17.50 34.91
CA GLY A 287 16.09 -18.96 35.14
C GLY A 287 17.20 -19.40 36.10
N ALA A 288 18.43 -18.90 35.92
CA ALA A 288 19.53 -19.21 36.83
C ALA A 288 19.26 -18.72 38.27
N GLY A 289 18.69 -17.52 38.43
CA GLY A 289 18.33 -17.01 39.75
C GLY A 289 17.20 -17.79 40.43
N LEU A 290 16.28 -18.38 39.66
CA LEU A 290 15.21 -19.23 40.20
C LEU A 290 15.72 -20.62 40.59
N LEU A 291 16.60 -21.21 39.77
CA LEU A 291 17.22 -22.52 40.03
C LEU A 291 18.15 -22.50 41.24
N MET A 292 18.88 -21.40 41.48
CA MET A 292 19.75 -21.26 42.64
C MET A 292 18.99 -21.01 43.96
N ARG A 293 17.66 -20.84 43.90
CA ARG A 293 16.78 -20.63 45.06
C ARG A 293 16.01 -21.89 45.49
N VAL A 294 15.98 -22.92 44.64
CA VAL A 294 15.42 -24.24 44.93
C VAL A 294 16.48 -25.08 45.62
#